data_AF-A0A8S1UD65-F1
#
_entry.id   AF-A0A8S1UD65-F1
#
_cell.length_a   1.000
_cell.length_b   1.000
_cell.length_c   1.000
_cell.angle_alpha   90.00
_cell.angle_beta   90.00
_cell.angle_gamma   90.00
#
_symmetry.space_group_name_H-M   'P 1'
#
loop_
_entity.id
_entity.type
_entity.pdbx_description
1 polymer ?
#
loop_
_entity_poly.entity_id
_entity_poly.type
_entity_poly.pdbx_seq_one_letter_code
_entity_poly.pdbx_strand_id
1 'polypeptide(L)'
;MKQRNSSTTPTKTTLNYKTRKDFQQKIMDENQRLLTRINQQTSYYKMQKLQPKSLSKQRANSSYLPSKKTQELYQSNLEQDGQVYKIKIMIDGQLFKILATTEEQSYTRVLEMMKSDGILLMKNVFQNDYEKLMGSLQISNKITIKGIELIETHGNYG
;
A
#
# COMPACT_ATOMS: atom_id res chain seq x y z
N MET A 1 -56.75 -31.36 -7.49
CA MET A 1 -55.29 -31.36 -7.75
C MET A 1 -54.99 -30.20 -8.70
N LYS A 2 -54.29 -29.14 -8.23
CA LYS A 2 -52.90 -28.75 -8.61
C LYS A 2 -52.79 -28.30 -10.10
N GLN A 3 -52.32 -27.12 -10.52
CA GLN A 3 -51.47 -26.06 -9.95
C GLN A 3 -51.80 -24.72 -10.67
N ARG A 4 -51.80 -23.58 -9.95
CA ARG A 4 -51.75 -22.24 -10.54
C ARG A 4 -50.28 -21.81 -10.59
N ASN A 5 -49.75 -21.59 -11.79
CA ASN A 5 -48.41 -21.04 -12.01
C ASN A 5 -48.46 -19.52 -11.90
N SER A 6 -48.06 -18.96 -10.76
CA SER A 6 -47.78 -17.53 -10.62
C SER A 6 -46.33 -17.25 -11.01
N SER A 7 -46.09 -16.73 -12.21
CA SER A 7 -44.78 -16.21 -12.59
C SER A 7 -44.58 -14.84 -11.94
N THR A 8 -43.86 -14.80 -10.83
CA THR A 8 -43.35 -13.54 -10.26
C THR A 8 -42.15 -13.09 -11.09
N THR A 9 -42.37 -12.11 -11.98
CA THR A 9 -41.28 -11.36 -12.61
C THR A 9 -40.50 -10.60 -11.53
N PRO A 10 -39.16 -10.63 -11.51
CA PRO A 10 -38.38 -9.83 -10.59
C PRO A 10 -38.47 -8.35 -11.01
N THR A 11 -39.12 -7.55 -10.18
CA THR A 11 -39.20 -6.09 -10.32
C THR A 11 -37.78 -5.53 -10.23
N LYS A 12 -37.27 -4.93 -11.31
CA LYS A 12 -36.02 -4.17 -11.28
C LYS A 12 -36.20 -2.97 -10.34
N THR A 13 -35.68 -3.08 -9.13
CA THR A 13 -35.64 -1.99 -8.15
C THR A 13 -34.77 -0.88 -8.73
N THR A 14 -35.41 0.15 -9.28
CA THR A 14 -34.71 1.24 -9.94
C THR A 14 -34.22 2.20 -8.86
N LEU A 15 -32.90 2.28 -8.64
CA LEU A 15 -32.29 3.08 -7.59
C LEU A 15 -32.75 4.56 -7.67
N ASN A 16 -33.18 5.14 -6.55
CA ASN A 16 -33.68 6.52 -6.46
C ASN A 16 -32.65 7.52 -7.02
N TYR A 17 -33.12 8.57 -7.73
CA TYR A 17 -32.28 9.61 -8.34
C TYR A 17 -31.29 10.25 -7.35
N LYS A 18 -31.73 10.50 -6.11
CA LYS A 18 -30.87 11.03 -5.04
C LYS A 18 -29.72 10.08 -4.72
N THR A 19 -30.03 8.79 -4.55
CA THR A 19 -29.03 7.76 -4.28
C THR A 19 -28.02 7.61 -5.43
N ARG A 20 -28.47 7.74 -6.69
CA ARG A 20 -27.58 7.75 -7.85
C ARG A 20 -26.64 8.96 -7.86
N LYS A 21 -27.15 10.15 -7.55
CA LYS A 21 -26.35 11.37 -7.47
C LYS A 21 -25.30 11.29 -6.36
N ASP A 22 -25.70 10.80 -5.18
CA ASP A 22 -24.78 10.63 -4.04
C ASP A 22 -23.70 9.59 -4.35
N PHE A 23 -24.05 8.51 -5.06
CA PHE A 23 -23.08 7.51 -5.50
C PHE A 23 -22.09 8.07 -6.55
N GLN A 24 -22.58 8.83 -7.53
CA GLN A 24 -21.74 9.50 -8.51
C GLN A 24 -20.77 10.49 -7.85
N GLN A 25 -21.24 11.25 -6.85
CA GLN A 25 -20.38 12.18 -6.11
C GLN A 25 -19.27 11.44 -5.36
N LYS A 26 -19.58 10.33 -4.69
CA LYS A 26 -18.57 9.50 -4.01
C LYS A 26 -17.50 8.99 -4.99
N ILE A 27 -17.90 8.54 -6.18
CA ILE A 27 -16.95 8.11 -7.22
C ILE A 27 -16.06 9.27 -7.65
N MET A 28 -16.63 10.47 -7.87
CA MET A 28 -15.84 11.64 -8.25
C MET A 28 -14.81 12.01 -7.17
N ASP A 29 -15.21 11.98 -5.89
CA ASP A 29 -14.33 12.30 -4.77
C ASP A 29 -13.19 11.27 -4.65
N GLU A 30 -13.48 9.99 -4.85
CA GLU A 30 -12.48 8.93 -4.82
C GLU A 30 -11.52 9.02 -6.02
N ASN A 31 -12.02 9.30 -7.22
CA ASN A 31 -11.20 9.55 -8.40
C ASN A 31 -10.25 10.74 -8.19
N GLN A 32 -10.71 11.82 -7.55
CA GLN A 32 -9.86 12.97 -7.24
C GLN A 32 -8.73 12.62 -6.26
N ARG A 33 -9.03 11.77 -5.26
CA ARG A 33 -8.02 11.25 -4.33
C ARG A 33 -7.02 10.33 -5.02
N LEU A 34 -7.47 9.49 -5.95
CA LEU A 34 -6.60 8.63 -6.75
C LEU A 34 -5.68 9.46 -7.65
N LEU A 35 -6.22 10.46 -8.34
CA LEU A 35 -5.44 11.36 -9.20
C LEU A 35 -4.35 12.09 -8.41
N THR A 36 -4.67 12.56 -7.21
CA THR A 36 -3.71 13.22 -6.33
C THR A 36 -2.59 12.25 -5.91
N ARG A 37 -2.93 10.99 -5.59
CA ARG A 37 -1.95 9.94 -5.28
C ARG A 37 -1.03 9.63 -6.47
N ILE A 38 -1.59 9.47 -7.67
CA ILE A 38 -0.82 9.22 -8.90
C ILE A 38 0.14 10.38 -9.20
N ASN A 39 -0.33 11.63 -9.05
CA ASN A 39 0.49 12.80 -9.30
C ASN A 39 1.64 12.92 -8.29
N GLN A 40 1.38 12.63 -7.02
CA GLN A 40 2.42 12.58 -5.99
C GLN A 40 3.46 11.49 -6.27
N GLN A 41 3.03 10.27 -6.63
CA GLN A 41 3.92 9.19 -7.04
C GLN A 41 4.78 9.61 -8.22
N THR A 42 4.16 10.13 -9.28
CA THR A 42 4.86 10.57 -10.51
C THR A 42 5.90 11.65 -10.21
N SER A 43 5.55 12.63 -9.38
CA SER A 43 6.45 13.72 -9.00
C SER A 43 7.62 13.20 -8.19
N TYR A 44 7.37 12.30 -7.24
CA TYR A 44 8.40 11.67 -6.43
C TYR A 44 9.39 10.84 -7.27
N TYR A 45 8.90 10.00 -8.18
CA TYR A 45 9.77 9.20 -9.07
C TYR A 45 10.57 10.07 -10.04
N LYS A 46 9.99 11.17 -10.55
CA LYS A 46 10.73 12.16 -11.36
C LYS A 46 11.86 12.81 -10.57
N MET A 47 11.61 13.20 -9.32
CA MET A 47 12.62 13.77 -8.43
C MET A 47 13.75 12.79 -8.11
N GLN A 48 13.45 11.50 -7.94
CA GLN A 48 14.48 10.47 -7.76
C GLN A 48 15.31 10.23 -9.03
N LYS A 49 14.69 10.20 -10.22
CA LYS A 49 15.41 10.05 -11.49
C LYS A 49 16.36 11.21 -11.80
N LEU A 50 16.08 12.40 -11.26
CA LEU A 50 16.91 13.59 -11.41
C LEU A 50 18.07 13.67 -10.40
N GLN A 51 18.17 12.75 -9.44
CA GLN A 51 19.37 12.66 -8.59
C GLN A 51 20.45 11.85 -9.33
N PRO A 52 21.59 12.46 -9.73
CA PRO A 52 22.67 11.69 -10.32
C PRO A 52 23.23 10.71 -9.29
N LYS A 53 23.41 9.44 -9.70
CA LYS A 53 24.19 8.43 -8.98
C LYS A 53 25.67 8.86 -8.98
N SER A 54 26.03 9.82 -8.16
CA SER A 54 27.44 10.16 -7.90
C SER A 54 27.79 9.82 -6.46
N LEU A 55 28.25 8.59 -6.26
CA LEU A 55 29.11 8.24 -5.14
C LEU A 55 30.46 8.95 -5.34
N SER A 56 30.63 10.14 -4.75
CA SER A 56 31.90 10.57 -4.13
C SER A 56 31.85 12.04 -3.74
N LYS A 57 32.19 12.31 -2.47
CA LYS A 57 32.74 13.58 -1.95
C LYS A 57 31.98 14.86 -2.31
N GLN A 58 31.11 15.30 -1.40
CA GLN A 58 31.12 16.69 -0.94
C GLN A 58 30.36 16.81 0.40
N ARG A 59 31.15 16.88 1.47
CA ARG A 59 30.74 17.53 2.71
C ARG A 59 30.68 19.04 2.45
N ALA A 60 29.80 19.69 3.22
CA ALA A 60 29.61 21.12 3.40
C ALA A 60 28.54 21.79 2.53
N ASN A 61 27.50 22.22 3.24
CA ASN A 61 26.59 23.34 2.93
C ASN A 61 25.47 23.07 1.91
N SER A 62 24.42 22.38 2.37
CA SER A 62 23.07 22.63 1.85
C SER A 62 22.06 22.62 2.99
N SER A 63 21.77 23.81 3.50
CA SER A 63 20.75 24.12 4.51
C SER A 63 19.33 24.23 3.94
N TYR A 64 19.03 23.53 2.83
CA TYR A 64 17.71 23.53 2.18
C TYR A 64 17.24 22.14 1.74
N LEU A 65 17.48 21.11 2.56
CA LEU A 65 16.74 19.86 2.46
C LEU A 65 16.00 19.65 3.78
N PRO A 66 14.64 19.63 3.80
CA PRO A 66 13.93 19.20 4.99
C PRO A 66 14.47 17.81 5.31
N SER A 67 15.06 17.65 6.49
CA SER A 67 15.69 16.41 6.91
C SER A 67 14.72 15.27 6.58
N LYS A 68 15.10 14.35 5.68
CA LYS A 68 14.33 13.13 5.45
C LYS A 68 14.26 12.43 6.81
N LYS A 69 13.15 12.63 7.52
CA LYS A 69 12.98 12.08 8.85
C LYS A 69 12.66 10.62 8.66
N THR A 70 13.71 9.82 8.64
CA THR A 70 13.60 8.38 8.67
C THR A 70 13.02 7.97 10.02
N GLN A 71 11.89 7.29 10.01
CA GLN A 71 11.25 6.77 11.20
C GLN A 71 11.15 5.26 11.07
N GLU A 72 11.85 4.55 11.94
CA GLU A 72 11.66 3.12 12.10
C GLU A 72 10.35 2.86 12.84
N LEU A 73 9.54 1.95 12.31
CA LEU A 73 8.24 1.60 12.87
C LEU A 73 8.27 0.26 13.59
N TYR A 74 8.97 -0.72 13.01
CA TYR A 74 8.99 -2.09 13.52
C TYR A 74 10.20 -2.86 12.98
N GLN A 75 10.71 -3.80 13.76
CA GLN A 75 11.79 -4.70 13.36
C GLN A 75 11.58 -6.08 13.99
N SER A 76 11.70 -7.15 13.20
CA SER A 76 11.63 -8.53 13.67
C SER A 76 12.37 -9.48 12.74
N ASN A 77 12.54 -10.72 13.17
CA ASN A 77 13.10 -11.78 12.34
C ASN A 77 11.97 -12.67 11.81
N LEU A 78 12.09 -13.09 10.56
CA LEU A 78 11.15 -13.99 9.90
C LEU A 78 11.92 -15.16 9.30
N GLU A 79 11.56 -16.37 9.67
CA GLU A 79 12.11 -17.59 9.07
C GLU A 79 11.22 -18.07 7.92
N GLN A 80 11.80 -18.19 6.72
CA GLN A 80 11.14 -18.74 5.54
C GLN A 80 12.11 -19.60 4.75
N ASP A 81 11.65 -20.77 4.31
CA ASP A 81 12.43 -21.71 3.48
C ASP A 81 13.82 -22.05 4.06
N GLY A 82 13.93 -22.12 5.39
CA GLY A 82 15.18 -22.42 6.11
C GLY A 82 16.15 -21.25 6.23
N GLN A 83 15.75 -20.04 5.81
CA GLN A 83 16.55 -18.82 5.93
C GLN A 83 15.90 -17.85 6.93
N VAL A 84 16.72 -17.25 7.79
CA VAL A 84 16.29 -16.19 8.71
C VAL A 84 16.50 -14.83 8.05
N TYR A 85 15.41 -14.11 7.83
CA TYR A 85 15.39 -12.74 7.36
C TYR A 85 15.21 -11.78 8.53
N LYS A 86 16.11 -10.82 8.66
CA LYS A 86 15.88 -9.62 9.47
C LYS A 86 15.03 -8.64 8.68
N ILE A 87 13.87 -8.32 9.24
CA ILE A 87 12.84 -7.49 8.61
C ILE A 87 12.75 -6.15 9.33
N LYS A 88 12.75 -5.07 8.55
CA LYS A 88 12.65 -3.71 9.07
C LYS A 88 11.59 -2.93 8.31
N ILE A 89 10.66 -2.34 9.05
CA ILE A 89 9.57 -1.53 8.54
C ILE A 89 9.80 -0.08 8.96
N MET A 90 9.75 0.84 8.00
CA MET A 90 10.11 2.23 8.23
C MET A 90 9.39 3.20 7.30
N ILE A 91 9.30 4.45 7.72
CA ILE A 91 8.97 5.59 6.87
C ILE A 91 10.27 6.32 6.52
N ASP A 92 10.49 6.54 5.23
CA ASP A 92 11.59 7.36 4.71
C ASP A 92 10.99 8.47 3.83
N GLY A 93 10.78 9.64 4.44
CA GLY A 93 10.07 10.76 3.83
C GLY A 93 8.62 10.42 3.50
N GLN A 94 8.32 10.28 2.20
CA GLN A 94 6.99 9.94 1.68
C GLN A 94 6.82 8.45 1.35
N LEU A 95 7.80 7.62 1.70
CA LEU A 95 7.74 6.19 1.44
C LEU A 95 7.53 5.40 2.72
N PHE A 96 6.65 4.41 2.65
CA PHE A 96 6.61 3.27 3.56
C PHE A 96 7.46 2.15 2.96
N LYS A 97 8.41 1.63 3.74
CA LYS A 97 9.39 0.64 3.29
C LYS A 97 9.37 -0.60 4.18
N ILE A 98 9.44 -1.76 3.56
CA ILE A 98 9.74 -3.04 4.19
C ILE A 98 11.06 -3.52 3.61
N LEU A 99 12.06 -3.71 4.47
CA LEU A 99 13.38 -4.19 4.13
C LEU A 99 13.53 -5.62 4.64
N ALA A 100 14.11 -6.49 3.82
CA ALA A 100 14.50 -7.84 4.22
C ALA A 100 15.97 -8.07 3.91
N THR A 101 16.72 -8.43 4.94
CA THR A 101 18.15 -8.74 4.89
C THR A 101 18.42 -10.08 5.54
N THR A 102 19.33 -10.86 4.98
CA THR A 102 19.85 -12.10 5.60
C THR A 102 21.31 -11.87 5.95
N GLU A 103 21.85 -12.58 6.94
CA GLU A 103 23.28 -12.44 7.29
C GLU A 103 24.21 -12.90 6.16
N GLU A 104 23.78 -13.85 5.33
CA GLU A 104 24.59 -14.46 4.28
C GLU A 104 24.60 -13.69 2.95
N GLN A 105 23.56 -12.88 2.69
CA GLN A 105 23.39 -12.17 1.41
C GLN A 105 23.67 -10.69 1.57
N SER A 106 24.56 -10.15 0.73
CA SER A 106 24.94 -8.73 0.76
C SER A 106 23.86 -7.79 0.20
N TYR A 107 22.80 -8.32 -0.42
CA TYR A 107 21.74 -7.51 -1.01
C TYR A 107 20.51 -7.44 -0.10
N THR A 108 19.92 -6.25 0.00
CA THR A 108 18.67 -6.00 0.72
C THR A 108 17.51 -6.04 -0.26
N ARG A 109 16.47 -6.82 0.06
CA ARG A 109 15.20 -6.76 -0.66
C ARG A 109 14.36 -5.64 -0.08
N VAL A 110 13.68 -4.91 -0.95
CA VAL A 110 12.91 -3.73 -0.56
C VAL A 110 11.53 -3.78 -1.21
N LEU A 111 10.48 -3.61 -0.41
CA LEU A 111 9.16 -3.22 -0.88
C LEU A 111 8.93 -1.77 -0.45
N GLU A 112 8.65 -0.90 -1.42
CA GLU A 112 8.34 0.50 -1.19
C GLU A 112 6.97 0.85 -1.74
N MET A 113 6.22 1.64 -0.97
CA MET A 113 4.96 2.24 -1.41
C MET A 113 4.83 3.64 -0.82
N MET A 114 3.85 4.43 -1.26
CA MET A 114 3.61 5.74 -0.65
C MET A 114 3.25 5.57 0.83
N LYS A 115 3.71 6.50 1.67
CA LYS A 115 3.43 6.52 3.11
C LYS A 115 1.94 6.40 3.40
N SER A 116 1.11 7.10 2.63
CA SER A 116 -0.35 7.03 2.74
C SER A 116 -0.88 5.62 2.50
N ASP A 117 -0.36 4.94 1.48
CA ASP A 117 -0.81 3.60 1.09
C ASP A 117 -0.33 2.56 2.12
N GLY A 118 0.90 2.67 2.60
CA GLY A 118 1.41 1.82 3.68
C GLY A 118 0.65 2.00 5.00
N ILE A 119 0.28 3.23 5.36
CA ILE A 119 -0.58 3.49 6.53
C ILE A 119 -1.97 2.90 6.31
N LEU A 120 -2.55 3.05 5.11
CA LEU A 120 -3.87 2.50 4.80
C LEU A 120 -3.85 0.96 4.87
N LEU A 121 -2.80 0.35 4.33
CA LEU A 121 -2.56 -1.09 4.39
C LEU A 121 -2.51 -1.56 5.85
N MET A 122 -1.66 -0.92 6.67
CA MET A 122 -1.55 -1.26 8.09
C MET A 122 -2.90 -1.12 8.79
N LYS A 123 -3.61 0.00 8.59
CA LYS A 123 -4.87 0.28 9.28
C LYS A 123 -5.99 -0.67 8.86
N ASN A 124 -6.19 -0.86 7.55
CA ASN A 124 -7.38 -1.51 7.01
C ASN A 124 -7.22 -3.03 6.87
N VAL A 125 -6.02 -3.51 6.55
CA VAL A 125 -5.77 -4.95 6.34
C VAL A 125 -5.23 -5.58 7.62
N PHE A 126 -4.26 -4.92 8.26
CA PHE A 126 -3.56 -5.50 9.41
C PHE A 126 -3.99 -4.91 10.75
N GLN A 127 -4.94 -3.97 10.81
CA GLN A 127 -5.42 -3.35 12.06
C GLN A 127 -4.30 -2.73 12.91
N ASN A 128 -3.26 -2.21 12.25
CA ASN A 128 -2.01 -1.73 12.83
C ASN A 128 -1.20 -2.79 13.59
N ASP A 129 -1.44 -4.07 13.32
CA ASP A 129 -0.71 -5.20 13.88
C ASP A 129 0.42 -5.61 12.94
N TYR A 130 1.65 -5.34 13.36
CA TYR A 130 2.84 -5.69 12.58
C TYR A 130 3.10 -7.19 12.55
N GLU A 131 2.70 -7.96 13.56
CA GLU A 131 2.88 -9.42 13.57
C GLU A 131 2.01 -10.08 12.48
N LYS A 132 0.79 -9.58 12.28
CA LYS A 132 -0.08 -10.05 11.17
C LYS A 132 0.50 -9.72 9.81
N LEU A 133 1.06 -8.52 9.64
CA LEU A 133 1.79 -8.18 8.41
C LEU A 133 2.96 -9.13 8.22
N MET A 134 3.74 -9.40 9.27
CA MET A 134 4.89 -10.30 9.24
C MET A 134 4.53 -11.70 8.79
N GLY A 135 3.48 -12.29 9.38
CA GLY A 135 2.98 -13.61 8.97
C GLY A 135 2.44 -13.65 7.53
N SER A 136 2.15 -12.49 6.95
CA SER A 136 1.66 -12.36 5.57
C SER A 136 2.79 -12.07 4.58
N LEU A 137 4.02 -11.77 5.02
CA LEU A 137 5.12 -11.52 4.09
C LEU A 137 5.57 -12.82 3.42
N GLN A 138 5.92 -12.72 2.15
CA GLN A 138 6.62 -13.77 1.41
C GLN A 138 7.82 -13.16 0.73
N ILE A 139 8.99 -13.71 1.05
CA ILE A 139 10.29 -13.20 0.64
C ILE A 139 10.92 -14.23 -0.29
N SER A 140 11.14 -13.85 -1.55
CA SER A 140 11.80 -14.70 -2.54
C SER A 140 12.89 -13.91 -3.27
N ASN A 141 12.68 -13.53 -4.53
CA ASN A 141 13.49 -12.50 -5.21
C ASN A 141 12.99 -11.07 -4.90
N LYS A 142 11.73 -10.96 -4.50
CA LYS A 142 11.06 -9.72 -4.08
C LYS A 142 10.31 -9.97 -2.77
N ILE A 143 9.90 -8.90 -2.10
CA ILE A 143 8.98 -8.96 -0.98
C ILE A 143 7.56 -8.83 -1.54
N THR A 144 6.72 -9.79 -1.21
CA THR A 144 5.27 -9.79 -1.49
C THR A 144 4.51 -9.90 -0.18
N ILE A 145 3.28 -9.40 -0.18
CA ILE A 145 2.38 -9.52 0.96
C ILE A 145 1.26 -10.44 0.49
N LYS A 146 1.07 -11.58 1.15
CA LYS A 146 -0.04 -12.49 0.87
C LYS A 146 -1.34 -11.85 1.33
N GLY A 147 -2.44 -12.13 0.62
CA GLY A 147 -3.77 -11.66 0.99
C GLY A 147 -4.07 -10.19 0.67
N ILE A 148 -3.11 -9.41 0.14
CA ILE A 148 -3.39 -8.07 -0.42
C ILE A 148 -3.72 -8.11 -1.91
N GLU A 149 -3.59 -9.29 -2.54
CA GLU A 149 -4.08 -9.57 -3.91
C GLU A 149 -5.61 -9.40 -4.01
N LEU A 150 -6.28 -9.29 -2.86
CA LEU A 150 -7.72 -9.14 -2.66
C LEU A 150 -8.13 -7.78 -2.07
N ILE A 151 -7.27 -6.75 -2.14
CA ILE A 151 -7.78 -5.38 -2.01
C ILE A 151 -8.45 -5.01 -3.34
N GLU A 152 -9.49 -5.77 -3.72
CA GLU A 152 -10.58 -5.20 -4.47
C GLU A 152 -11.09 -4.05 -3.60
N THR A 153 -11.22 -2.87 -4.19
CA THR A 153 -11.93 -1.74 -3.61
C THR A 153 -13.41 -2.10 -3.50
N HIS A 154 -13.75 -3.09 -2.68
CA HIS A 154 -15.10 -3.27 -2.21
C HIS A 154 -15.33 -2.18 -1.19
N GLY A 155 -15.78 -1.04 -1.69
CA GLY A 155 -16.54 -0.08 -0.91
C GLY A 155 -17.70 -0.85 -0.28
N ASN A 156 -17.50 -1.30 0.94
CA ASN A 156 -18.52 -1.96 1.74
C ASN A 156 -19.46 -0.85 2.21
N TYR A 157 -20.48 -0.55 1.40
CA TYR A 157 -21.52 0.42 1.74
C TYR A 157 -22.69 -0.33 2.37
N GLY A 158 -22.78 -0.27 3.70
CA GLY A 158 -24.04 -0.37 4.42
C GLY A 158 -24.79 0.97 4.40
#